data_AF-A0A383ETA5-F1
#
_entry.id   AF-A0A383ETA5-F1
#
_cell.length_a   1.000
_cell.length_b   1.000
_cell.length_c   1.000
_cell.angle_alpha   90.00
_cell.angle_beta   90.00
_cell.angle_gamma   90.00
#
_symmetry.space_group_name_H-M   'P 1'
#
loop_
_entity.id
_entity.type
_entity.pdbx_description
1 polymer ?
#
loop_
_entity_poly.entity_id
_entity_poly.type
_entity_poly.pdbx_seq_one_letter_code
_entity_poly.pdbx_strand_id
1 'polypeptide(L)'
;MRLRILGIMIPIIIVTFSYGIVVGLYEYFPYEELNQVKKTIFGEGDDVPNNTSTSLEKFDVSSIIGIETREDLTYKKDSLIKYIWKDQMPTELPTSIEENFIDDNFSDLKNLKQLDKITIEMEYGVNSIAYFFIPHESNNKLIIYHHGHAGDFMLEKNTLAFFLNNGYSIVGFNMPLKGTNNQPVIETSDFGPVKFISHNQFLLLESSKFSP
;
A
#
# COMPACT_ATOMS: atom_id res chain seq x y z
N MET A 1 -52.40 13.95 -23.69
CA MET A 1 -51.60 14.87 -22.83
C MET A 1 -50.31 14.22 -22.30
N ARG A 2 -50.35 12.97 -21.81
CA ARG A 2 -49.17 12.25 -21.26
C ARG A 2 -47.99 12.05 -22.25
N LEU A 3 -48.23 11.70 -23.51
CA LEU A 3 -47.15 11.47 -24.50
C LEU A 3 -46.35 12.74 -24.86
N ARG A 4 -47.01 13.91 -24.88
CA ARG A 4 -46.35 15.19 -25.19
C ARG A 4 -45.44 15.66 -24.07
N ILE A 5 -45.83 15.39 -22.81
CA ILE A 5 -45.02 15.67 -21.63
C ILE A 5 -43.79 14.75 -21.59
N LEU A 6 -43.97 13.47 -21.93
CA LEU A 6 -42.86 12.51 -22.01
C LEU A 6 -41.83 12.90 -23.08
N GLY A 7 -42.30 13.38 -24.24
CA GLY A 7 -41.44 13.84 -25.34
C GLY A 7 -40.59 15.07 -25.00
N ILE A 8 -40.97 15.86 -23.98
CA ILE A 8 -40.19 17.00 -23.49
C ILE A 8 -39.29 16.58 -22.31
N MET A 9 -39.75 15.67 -21.47
CA MET A 9 -38.99 15.21 -20.29
C MET A 9 -37.78 14.36 -20.65
N ILE A 10 -37.89 13.46 -21.63
CA ILE A 10 -36.80 12.57 -22.03
C ILE A 10 -35.56 13.36 -22.50
N PRO A 11 -35.68 14.34 -23.41
CA PRO A 11 -34.54 15.17 -23.81
C PRO A 11 -33.90 15.92 -22.63
N ILE A 12 -34.71 16.47 -21.72
CA ILE A 12 -34.21 17.18 -20.55
C ILE A 12 -33.36 16.26 -19.67
N ILE A 13 -33.82 15.03 -19.42
CA ILE A 13 -33.08 14.02 -18.64
C ILE A 13 -31.76 13.66 -19.33
N ILE A 14 -31.77 13.49 -20.66
CA ILE A 14 -30.55 13.16 -21.41
C ILE A 14 -29.55 14.32 -21.31
N VAL A 15 -30.01 15.56 -21.45
CA VAL A 15 -29.16 16.75 -21.36
C VAL A 15 -28.59 16.91 -19.95
N THR A 16 -29.40 16.77 -18.90
CA THR A 16 -28.92 16.89 -17.51
C THR A 16 -27.98 15.75 -17.13
N PHE A 17 -28.25 14.52 -17.57
CA PHE A 17 -27.37 13.37 -17.35
C PHE A 17 -26.02 13.55 -18.06
N SER A 18 -26.05 13.96 -19.34
CA SER A 18 -24.84 14.24 -20.13
C SER A 18 -24.04 15.39 -19.53
N TYR A 19 -24.73 16.44 -19.05
CA TYR A 19 -24.10 17.55 -18.34
C TYR A 19 -23.42 17.06 -17.05
N GLY A 20 -24.07 16.18 -16.29
CA GLY A 20 -23.48 15.56 -15.09
C GLY A 20 -22.20 14.77 -15.39
N ILE A 21 -22.15 14.02 -16.50
CA ILE A 21 -20.94 13.31 -16.95
C ILE A 21 -19.81 14.32 -17.25
N VAL A 22 -20.11 15.40 -17.99
CA VAL A 22 -19.12 16.43 -18.32
C VAL A 22 -18.61 17.14 -17.06
N VAL A 23 -19.51 17.50 -16.13
CA VAL A 23 -19.15 18.10 -14.84
C VAL A 23 -18.24 17.18 -14.03
N GLY A 24 -18.52 15.88 -13.99
CA GLY A 24 -17.68 14.91 -13.28
C GLY A 24 -16.33 14.62 -13.94
N LEU A 25 -16.23 14.71 -15.27
CA LEU A 25 -14.99 14.47 -16.01
C LEU A 25 -14.06 15.69 -16.04
N TYR A 26 -14.62 16.90 -16.10
CA TYR A 26 -13.87 18.14 -16.31
C TYR A 26 -13.91 19.11 -15.13
N GLU A 27 -14.59 18.75 -14.05
CA GLU A 27 -14.62 19.50 -12.78
C GLU A 27 -15.14 20.95 -12.91
N TYR A 28 -16.02 21.22 -13.88
CA TYR A 28 -16.70 22.53 -14.03
C TYR A 28 -17.85 22.72 -13.03
N PHE A 29 -18.28 23.96 -12.81
CA PHE A 29 -19.42 24.28 -11.93
C PHE A 29 -20.67 23.42 -12.24
N PRO A 30 -21.33 22.80 -11.24
CA PRO A 30 -21.13 22.92 -9.79
C PRO A 30 -20.39 21.73 -9.16
N TYR A 31 -19.33 21.21 -9.80
CA TYR A 31 -18.57 20.05 -9.30
C TYR A 31 -18.10 20.22 -7.86
N GLU A 32 -17.53 21.39 -7.54
CA GLU A 32 -16.99 21.66 -6.20
C GLU A 32 -18.06 21.61 -5.11
N GLU A 33 -19.22 22.20 -5.35
CA GLU A 33 -20.34 22.19 -4.42
C GLU A 33 -20.88 20.77 -4.22
N LEU A 34 -21.03 20.00 -5.31
CA LEU A 34 -21.47 18.61 -5.26
C LEU A 34 -20.45 17.72 -4.54
N ASN A 35 -19.16 17.95 -4.74
CA ASN A 35 -18.08 17.21 -4.08
C ASN A 35 -18.03 17.52 -2.57
N GLN A 36 -18.25 18.77 -2.16
CA GLN A 36 -18.35 19.15 -0.75
C GLN A 36 -19.56 18.48 -0.07
N VAL A 37 -20.71 18.43 -0.75
CA VAL A 37 -21.90 17.73 -0.25
C VAL A 37 -21.64 16.22 -0.16
N LYS A 38 -21.00 15.62 -1.17
CA LYS A 38 -20.60 14.20 -1.15
C LYS A 38 -19.71 13.88 0.05
N LYS A 39 -18.65 14.67 0.27
CA LYS A 39 -17.75 14.54 1.42
C LYS A 39 -18.49 14.64 2.75
N THR A 40 -19.48 15.53 2.85
CA THR A 40 -20.28 15.72 4.06
C THR A 40 -21.24 14.55 4.33
N ILE A 41 -21.91 14.04 3.29
CA ILE A 41 -22.90 12.96 3.42
C ILE A 41 -22.25 11.60 3.65
N PHE A 42 -21.16 11.33 2.94
CA PHE A 42 -20.50 10.02 2.94
C PHE A 42 -19.28 9.96 3.87
N GLY A 43 -18.95 11.04 4.57
CA GLY A 43 -17.76 11.08 5.43
C GLY A 43 -16.45 10.93 4.65
N GLU A 44 -16.45 11.06 3.32
CA GLU A 44 -15.27 10.98 2.45
C GLU A 44 -14.36 12.23 2.55
N GLY A 45 -14.61 13.09 3.54
CA GLY A 45 -13.88 14.34 3.78
C GLY A 45 -12.67 14.23 4.70
N ASP A 46 -12.40 13.08 5.31
CA ASP A 46 -11.43 12.97 6.41
C ASP A 46 -10.05 12.37 6.04
N ASP A 47 -9.72 12.20 4.75
CA ASP A 47 -8.36 11.82 4.33
C ASP A 47 -7.41 13.03 4.13
N VAL A 48 -7.94 14.25 4.22
CA VAL A 48 -7.13 15.44 4.49
C VAL A 48 -7.63 15.99 5.81
N PRO A 49 -6.84 15.92 6.90
CA PRO A 49 -7.24 16.51 8.16
C PRO A 49 -7.55 17.97 7.87
N ASN A 50 -8.80 18.38 8.08
CA ASN A 50 -9.05 19.77 8.40
C ASN A 50 -8.13 20.06 9.59
N ASN A 51 -7.07 20.82 9.35
CA ASN A 51 -6.27 21.46 10.40
C ASN A 51 -7.15 22.50 11.11
N THR A 52 -8.29 22.09 11.67
CA THR A 52 -8.54 22.49 13.04
C THR A 52 -7.38 21.91 13.81
N SER A 53 -6.39 22.76 14.09
CA SER A 53 -5.36 22.54 15.08
C SER A 53 -6.03 22.29 16.44
N THR A 54 -6.68 21.13 16.61
CA THR A 54 -6.74 20.46 17.90
C THR A 54 -5.30 20.08 18.18
N SER A 55 -4.62 21.05 18.79
CA SER A 55 -3.20 21.13 19.01
C SER A 55 -2.59 19.78 19.38
N LEU A 56 -1.84 19.18 18.46
CA LEU A 56 -0.79 18.24 18.81
C LEU A 56 0.17 18.86 19.86
N GLU A 57 0.24 20.20 19.93
CA GLU A 57 0.96 20.93 20.99
C GLU A 57 0.45 20.65 22.43
N LYS A 58 -0.75 20.05 22.60
CA LYS A 58 -1.28 19.65 23.92
C LYS A 58 -1.33 18.14 24.15
N PHE A 59 -1.00 17.32 23.16
CA PHE A 59 -0.99 15.89 23.34
C PHE A 59 0.31 15.49 24.05
N ASP A 60 0.22 15.19 25.34
CA ASP A 60 1.36 14.66 26.08
C ASP A 60 1.59 13.20 25.68
N VAL A 61 2.52 12.98 24.74
CA VAL A 61 2.93 11.64 24.30
C VAL A 61 3.36 10.79 25.50
N SER A 62 4.01 11.39 26.51
CA SER A 62 4.47 10.68 27.70
C SER A 62 3.32 10.02 28.45
N SER A 63 2.14 10.66 28.46
CA SER A 63 0.96 10.15 29.16
C SER A 63 0.40 8.84 28.59
N ILE A 64 0.74 8.49 27.35
CA ILE A 64 0.31 7.24 26.70
C ILE A 64 1.41 6.16 26.68
N ILE A 65 2.64 6.49 27.06
CA ILE A 65 3.73 5.52 27.15
C ILE A 65 3.57 4.71 28.44
N GLY A 66 2.80 3.61 28.38
CA GLY A 66 2.63 2.72 29.54
C GLY A 66 3.75 1.70 29.73
N ILE A 67 5.01 2.00 29.37
CA ILE A 67 6.15 1.10 29.60
C ILE A 67 6.96 1.71 30.74
N GLU A 68 6.73 1.24 31.96
CA GLU A 68 7.36 1.79 33.18
C GLU A 68 8.40 0.82 33.76
N THR A 69 8.19 -0.48 33.55
CA THR A 69 9.00 -1.56 34.12
C THR A 69 9.57 -2.49 33.05
N ARG A 70 10.51 -3.35 33.45
CA ARG A 70 11.08 -4.35 32.54
C ARG A 70 10.07 -5.46 32.23
N GLU A 71 9.17 -5.75 33.17
CA GLU A 71 8.08 -6.70 33.02
C GLU A 71 7.07 -6.22 31.97
N ASP A 72 6.78 -4.91 31.90
CA ASP A 72 5.93 -4.32 30.87
C ASP A 72 6.45 -4.57 29.45
N LEU A 73 7.77 -4.59 29.27
CA LEU A 73 8.38 -4.84 27.96
C LEU A 73 7.99 -6.21 27.42
N THR A 74 8.15 -7.26 28.23
CA THR A 74 7.83 -8.63 27.81
C THR A 74 6.33 -8.78 27.57
N TYR A 75 5.50 -8.32 28.53
CA TYR A 75 4.05 -8.42 28.41
C TYR A 75 3.52 -7.67 27.17
N LYS A 76 3.98 -6.44 26.92
CA LYS A 76 3.54 -5.64 25.78
C LYS A 76 4.08 -6.17 24.46
N LYS A 77 5.31 -6.68 24.43
CA LYS A 77 5.86 -7.35 23.26
C LYS A 77 5.01 -8.56 22.89
N ASP A 78 4.71 -9.43 23.85
CA ASP A 78 3.91 -10.64 23.61
C ASP A 78 2.47 -10.29 23.21
N SER A 79 1.91 -9.24 23.83
CA SER A 79 0.58 -8.72 23.47
C SER A 79 0.56 -8.14 22.06
N LEU A 80 1.60 -7.40 21.66
CA LEU A 80 1.72 -6.83 20.32
C LEU A 80 1.90 -7.91 19.24
N ILE A 81 2.72 -8.93 19.51
CA ILE A 81 2.88 -10.08 18.62
C ILE A 81 1.52 -10.74 18.39
N LYS A 82 0.78 -11.05 19.47
CA LYS A 82 -0.56 -11.64 19.36
C LYS A 82 -1.57 -10.71 18.68
N TYR A 83 -1.44 -9.40 18.85
CA TYR A 83 -2.35 -8.45 18.21
C TYR A 83 -2.12 -8.38 16.70
N ILE A 84 -0.87 -8.26 16.26
CA ILE A 84 -0.48 -8.14 14.85
C ILE A 84 -0.63 -9.47 14.13
N TRP A 85 -0.16 -10.57 14.71
CA TRP A 85 -0.11 -11.87 14.01
C TRP A 85 -1.32 -12.76 14.32
N LYS A 86 -2.17 -12.39 15.28
CA LYS A 86 -3.21 -13.26 15.90
C LYS A 86 -2.70 -14.59 16.48
N ASP A 87 -1.39 -14.81 16.41
CA ASP A 87 -0.67 -15.99 16.85
C ASP A 87 0.75 -15.60 17.30
N GLN A 88 1.78 -16.28 16.82
CA GLN A 88 3.19 -16.00 17.07
C GLN A 88 3.84 -15.28 15.89
N MET A 89 5.04 -14.75 16.10
CA MET A 89 5.83 -14.14 15.03
C MET A 89 6.14 -15.19 13.94
N PRO A 90 5.98 -14.87 12.65
CA PRO A 90 6.23 -15.82 11.58
C PRO A 90 7.71 -16.21 11.54
N THR A 91 7.96 -17.49 11.29
CA THR A 91 9.30 -18.09 11.16
C THR A 91 9.57 -18.63 9.77
N GLU A 92 8.63 -18.40 8.85
CA GLU A 92 8.69 -18.85 7.47
C GLU A 92 9.82 -18.15 6.71
N LEU A 93 10.55 -18.93 5.93
CA LEU A 93 11.56 -18.42 5.02
C LEU A 93 10.95 -18.17 3.64
N PRO A 94 11.61 -17.35 2.79
CA PRO A 94 11.17 -17.17 1.41
C PRO A 94 11.02 -18.51 0.67
N THR A 95 10.02 -18.55 -0.21
CA THR A 95 9.66 -19.74 -0.97
C THR A 95 10.73 -20.13 -1.98
N SER A 96 11.39 -19.14 -2.61
CA SER A 96 12.49 -19.39 -3.53
C SER A 96 13.45 -18.22 -3.64
N ILE A 97 14.68 -18.53 -4.04
CA ILE A 97 15.72 -17.56 -4.39
C ILE A 97 16.25 -17.94 -5.77
N GLU A 98 16.12 -17.04 -6.73
CA GLU A 98 16.72 -17.12 -8.04
C GLU A 98 18.01 -16.31 -8.04
N GLU A 99 19.15 -17.01 -7.97
CA GLU A 99 20.47 -16.38 -7.95
C GLU A 99 20.88 -15.87 -9.32
N ASN A 100 21.64 -14.77 -9.36
CA ASN A 100 22.13 -14.14 -10.60
C ASN A 100 21.00 -13.82 -11.59
N PHE A 101 19.86 -13.38 -11.06
CA PHE A 101 18.73 -12.88 -11.80
C PHE A 101 19.14 -11.71 -12.69
N ILE A 102 18.70 -11.73 -13.95
CA ILE A 102 19.03 -10.69 -14.93
C ILE A 102 17.84 -9.76 -15.08
N ASP A 103 18.06 -8.49 -14.79
CA ASP A 103 17.08 -7.41 -15.00
C ASP A 103 17.77 -6.20 -15.65
N ASP A 104 17.42 -5.94 -16.90
CA ASP A 104 18.05 -4.89 -17.71
C ASP A 104 17.88 -3.50 -17.10
N ASN A 105 16.86 -3.30 -16.24
CA ASN A 105 16.64 -2.04 -15.53
C ASN A 105 17.79 -1.68 -14.59
N PHE A 106 18.65 -2.64 -14.22
CA PHE A 106 19.79 -2.45 -13.33
C PHE A 106 21.15 -2.69 -13.98
N SER A 107 21.19 -2.92 -15.30
CA SER A 107 22.40 -3.26 -16.06
C SER A 107 23.49 -2.17 -16.05
N ASP A 108 23.14 -0.92 -15.77
CA ASP A 108 24.02 0.25 -15.68
C ASP A 108 24.52 0.55 -14.24
N LEU A 109 24.11 -0.24 -13.24
CA LEU A 109 24.59 -0.09 -11.87
C LEU A 109 26.05 -0.53 -11.74
N LYS A 110 26.96 0.44 -11.66
CA LYS A 110 28.43 0.21 -11.73
C LYS A 110 28.99 -0.74 -10.67
N ASN A 111 28.49 -0.67 -9.43
CA ASN A 111 28.98 -1.53 -8.34
C ASN A 111 28.09 -2.76 -8.11
N LEU A 112 27.20 -3.14 -9.03
CA LEU A 112 26.36 -4.32 -8.88
C LEU A 112 27.09 -5.57 -9.36
N LYS A 113 27.45 -6.45 -8.43
CA LYS A 113 28.08 -7.74 -8.74
C LYS A 113 27.07 -8.82 -9.11
N GLN A 114 26.00 -8.88 -8.34
CA GLN A 114 25.01 -9.94 -8.42
C GLN A 114 23.67 -9.37 -7.96
N LEU A 115 22.62 -9.78 -8.65
CA LEU A 115 21.24 -9.50 -8.32
C LEU A 115 20.55 -10.84 -8.12
N ASP A 116 19.95 -11.05 -6.95
CA ASP A 116 19.13 -12.22 -6.69
C ASP A 116 17.66 -11.80 -6.57
N LYS A 117 16.75 -12.65 -7.02
CA LYS A 117 15.32 -12.46 -6.87
C LYS A 117 14.78 -13.42 -5.83
N ILE A 118 14.18 -12.86 -4.79
CA ILE A 118 13.60 -13.60 -3.66
C ILE A 118 12.08 -13.56 -3.82
N THR A 119 11.45 -14.73 -3.83
CA THR A 119 9.98 -14.86 -3.87
C THR A 119 9.47 -15.32 -2.52
N ILE A 120 8.53 -14.56 -1.95
CA ILE A 120 7.87 -14.84 -0.68
C ILE A 120 6.39 -15.03 -0.98
N GLU A 121 5.91 -16.27 -0.97
CA GLU A 121 4.49 -16.59 -1.05
C GLU A 121 3.85 -16.47 0.34
N MET A 122 2.68 -15.85 0.41
CA MET A 122 1.92 -15.62 1.63
C MET A 122 0.52 -16.23 1.50
N GLU A 123 -0.26 -16.17 2.59
CA GLU A 123 -1.66 -16.59 2.58
C GLU A 123 -2.47 -15.91 1.46
N TYR A 124 -3.55 -16.57 1.05
CA TYR A 124 -4.45 -16.10 -0.03
C TYR A 124 -3.77 -15.94 -1.41
N GLY A 125 -2.59 -16.53 -1.59
CA GLY A 125 -1.86 -16.48 -2.86
C GLY A 125 -1.32 -15.09 -3.19
N VAL A 126 -1.17 -14.22 -2.18
CA VAL A 126 -0.43 -12.95 -2.32
C VAL A 126 1.05 -13.27 -2.26
N ASN A 127 1.86 -12.59 -3.08
CA ASN A 127 3.31 -12.69 -2.99
C ASN A 127 4.00 -11.34 -2.81
N SER A 128 5.22 -11.43 -2.30
CA SER A 128 6.19 -10.34 -2.28
C SER A 128 7.44 -10.78 -3.02
N ILE A 129 7.83 -9.98 -4.01
CA ILE A 129 9.04 -10.16 -4.80
C ILE A 129 10.06 -9.13 -4.32
N ALA A 130 11.16 -9.62 -3.76
CA ALA A 130 12.24 -8.79 -3.28
C ALA A 130 13.50 -9.00 -4.12
N TYR A 131 14.26 -7.94 -4.35
CA TYR A 131 15.52 -8.00 -5.09
C TYR A 131 16.68 -7.77 -4.15
N PHE A 132 17.65 -8.68 -4.14
CA PHE A 132 18.85 -8.60 -3.34
C PHE A 132 20.05 -8.17 -4.20
N PHE A 133 20.48 -6.92 -4.01
CA PHE A 133 21.59 -6.30 -4.70
C PHE A 133 22.87 -6.52 -3.90
N ILE A 134 23.84 -7.18 -4.52
CA ILE A 134 25.13 -7.51 -3.91
C ILE A 134 26.21 -6.68 -4.60
N PRO A 135 27.01 -5.88 -3.86
CA PRO A 135 28.05 -5.06 -4.45
C PRO A 135 29.30 -5.85 -4.83
N HIS A 136 30.12 -5.33 -5.76
CA HIS A 136 31.47 -5.87 -5.99
C HIS A 136 32.37 -5.65 -4.77
N GLU A 137 32.38 -4.41 -4.28
CA GLU A 137 33.12 -4.01 -3.07
C GLU A 137 32.15 -3.88 -1.89
N SER A 138 32.09 -4.90 -1.04
CA SER A 138 31.18 -4.95 0.11
C SER A 138 31.78 -4.34 1.37
N ASN A 139 30.96 -3.59 2.11
CA ASN A 139 31.23 -3.12 3.46
C ASN A 139 30.64 -4.02 4.56
N ASN A 140 30.05 -5.17 4.17
CA ASN A 140 29.40 -6.16 5.03
C ASN A 140 28.21 -5.62 5.85
N LYS A 141 27.50 -4.61 5.33
CA LYS A 141 26.26 -4.09 5.92
C LYS A 141 25.10 -4.25 4.93
N LEU A 142 23.91 -4.47 5.49
CA LEU A 142 22.67 -4.64 4.73
C LEU A 142 21.74 -3.44 4.96
N ILE A 143 21.11 -2.97 3.89
CA ILE A 143 19.97 -2.07 3.92
C ILE A 143 18.73 -2.83 3.45
N ILE A 144 17.64 -2.73 4.20
CA ILE A 144 16.32 -3.16 3.74
C ILE A 144 15.58 -1.91 3.31
N TYR A 145 15.28 -1.82 2.01
CA TYR A 145 14.59 -0.69 1.41
C TYR A 145 13.17 -1.11 1.01
N HIS A 146 12.17 -0.42 1.53
CA HIS A 146 10.77 -0.68 1.21
C HIS A 146 10.19 0.54 0.47
N HIS A 147 9.84 0.35 -0.80
CA HIS A 147 9.24 1.41 -1.60
C HIS A 147 7.75 1.56 -1.27
N GLY A 148 7.29 2.82 -1.30
CA GLY A 148 5.93 3.22 -0.96
C GLY A 148 4.96 3.18 -2.15
N HIS A 149 3.97 4.08 -2.14
CA HIS A 149 2.87 4.12 -3.13
C HIS A 149 3.26 4.54 -4.54
N ALA A 150 4.50 5.01 -4.77
CA ALA A 150 4.90 5.62 -6.04
C ALA A 150 5.19 4.62 -7.17
N GLY A 151 4.81 3.35 -6.99
CA GLY A 151 4.89 2.32 -8.02
C GLY A 151 5.91 1.26 -7.66
N ASP A 152 7.02 1.25 -8.40
CA ASP A 152 8.07 0.23 -8.28
C ASP A 152 9.34 0.85 -7.67
N PHE A 153 10.02 0.14 -6.77
CA PHE A 153 11.32 0.51 -6.23
C PHE A 153 12.38 0.70 -7.33
N MET A 154 12.17 0.16 -8.54
CA MET A 154 13.00 0.45 -9.70
C MET A 154 13.11 1.95 -10.01
N LEU A 155 12.11 2.76 -9.65
CA LEU A 155 12.14 4.22 -9.81
C LEU A 155 13.17 4.90 -8.90
N GLU A 156 13.61 4.20 -7.85
CA GLU A 156 14.52 4.71 -6.81
C GLU A 156 15.97 4.31 -7.08
N LYS A 157 16.28 4.03 -8.34
CA LYS A 157 17.57 3.56 -8.81
C LYS A 157 18.75 4.43 -8.37
N ASN A 158 18.57 5.75 -8.29
CA ASN A 158 19.60 6.66 -7.79
C ASN A 158 19.93 6.41 -6.31
N THR A 159 18.91 6.16 -5.48
CA THR A 159 19.05 5.82 -4.07
C THR A 159 19.74 4.46 -3.91
N LEU A 160 19.31 3.46 -4.69
CA LEU A 160 19.94 2.13 -4.71
C LEU A 160 21.41 2.23 -5.15
N ALA A 161 21.70 2.96 -6.22
CA ALA A 161 23.05 3.17 -6.72
C ALA A 161 23.93 3.86 -5.68
N PHE A 162 23.42 4.86 -4.95
CA PHE A 162 24.16 5.55 -3.89
C PHE A 162 24.63 4.55 -2.82
N PHE A 163 23.72 3.74 -2.27
CA PHE A 163 24.08 2.79 -1.22
C PHE A 163 24.98 1.68 -1.74
N LEU A 164 24.70 1.16 -2.93
CA LEU A 164 25.50 0.12 -3.55
C LEU A 164 26.93 0.61 -3.82
N ASN A 165 27.10 1.85 -4.31
CA ASN A 165 28.42 2.45 -4.53
C ASN A 165 29.18 2.72 -3.21
N ASN A 166 28.50 2.78 -2.07
CA ASN A 166 29.11 2.84 -0.74
C ASN A 166 29.33 1.44 -0.13
N GLY A 167 29.12 0.38 -0.91
CA GLY A 167 29.40 -1.01 -0.58
C GLY A 167 28.33 -1.70 0.27
N TYR A 168 27.14 -1.12 0.41
CA TYR A 168 26.03 -1.79 1.09
C TYR A 168 25.40 -2.85 0.18
N SER A 169 25.08 -4.01 0.73
CA SER A 169 24.08 -4.89 0.12
C SER A 169 22.69 -4.34 0.41
N ILE A 170 21.74 -4.54 -0.51
CA ILE A 170 20.40 -3.95 -0.41
C ILE A 170 19.37 -5.02 -0.71
N VAL A 171 18.34 -5.18 0.12
CA VAL A 171 17.12 -5.90 -0.25
C VAL A 171 16.02 -4.87 -0.51
N GLY A 172 15.57 -4.79 -1.76
CA GLY A 172 14.49 -3.91 -2.20
C GLY A 172 13.14 -4.63 -2.21
N PHE A 173 12.13 -4.00 -1.62
CA PHE A 173 10.74 -4.47 -1.59
C PHE A 173 9.81 -3.44 -2.21
N ASN A 174 8.78 -3.93 -2.88
CA ASN A 174 7.61 -3.15 -3.28
C ASN A 174 6.50 -3.27 -2.24
N MET A 175 5.64 -2.24 -2.16
CA MET A 175 4.37 -2.32 -1.44
C MET A 175 3.56 -3.54 -1.91
N PRO A 176 2.81 -4.23 -1.03
CA PRO A 176 1.94 -5.32 -1.45
C PRO A 176 1.05 -4.92 -2.64
N LEU A 177 0.90 -5.84 -3.60
CA LEU A 177 0.09 -5.67 -4.81
C LEU A 177 0.58 -4.57 -5.78
N LYS A 178 1.79 -4.05 -5.61
CA LYS A 178 2.44 -3.04 -6.46
C LYS A 178 3.75 -3.55 -7.08
N GLY A 179 4.18 -2.87 -8.14
CA GLY A 179 5.40 -3.19 -8.87
C GLY A 179 5.39 -4.64 -9.36
N THR A 180 6.42 -5.37 -9.01
CA THR A 180 6.61 -6.80 -9.31
C THR A 180 5.72 -7.77 -8.52
N ASN A 181 5.02 -7.30 -7.48
CA ASN A 181 4.15 -8.15 -6.67
C ASN A 181 2.86 -8.50 -7.41
N ASN A 182 2.34 -9.70 -7.17
CA ASN A 182 1.15 -10.18 -7.84
C ASN A 182 -0.13 -9.47 -7.36
N GLN A 183 -1.20 -9.66 -8.13
CA GLN A 183 -2.55 -9.17 -7.81
C GLN A 183 -3.51 -10.35 -7.90
N PRO A 184 -3.72 -11.14 -6.85
CA PRO A 184 -4.54 -12.34 -6.93
C PRO A 184 -6.05 -12.03 -6.98
N VAL A 185 -6.84 -13.03 -7.39
CA VAL A 185 -8.29 -13.06 -7.12
C VAL A 185 -8.49 -13.92 -5.88
N ILE A 186 -9.10 -13.35 -4.85
CA ILE A 186 -9.28 -14.00 -3.55
C ILE A 186 -10.77 -14.20 -3.32
N GLU A 187 -11.16 -15.42 -2.92
CA GLU A 187 -12.51 -15.72 -2.46
C GLU A 187 -12.73 -15.12 -1.07
N THR A 188 -13.61 -14.13 -0.98
CA THR A 188 -14.00 -13.50 0.29
C THR A 188 -15.31 -14.09 0.80
N SER A 189 -15.49 -14.17 2.12
CA SER A 189 -16.71 -14.76 2.70
C SER A 189 -17.97 -13.97 2.34
N ASP A 190 -17.85 -12.65 2.26
CA ASP A 190 -19.01 -11.74 2.21
C ASP A 190 -19.30 -11.24 0.79
N PHE A 191 -18.28 -11.21 -0.09
CA PHE A 191 -18.38 -10.62 -1.43
C PHE A 191 -18.06 -11.60 -2.56
N GLY A 192 -17.69 -12.85 -2.24
CA GLY A 192 -17.25 -13.83 -3.24
C GLY A 192 -15.87 -13.48 -3.82
N PRO A 193 -15.58 -13.83 -5.09
CA PRO A 193 -14.26 -13.59 -5.69
C PRO A 193 -14.03 -12.10 -5.94
N VAL A 194 -12.99 -11.56 -5.32
CA VAL A 194 -12.56 -10.17 -5.48
C VAL A 194 -11.14 -10.14 -6.03
N LYS A 195 -10.88 -9.34 -7.08
CA LYS A 195 -9.53 -9.06 -7.56
C LYS A 195 -8.88 -8.02 -6.64
N PHE A 196 -7.75 -8.37 -6.05
CA PHE A 196 -6.97 -7.49 -5.17
C PHE A 196 -5.95 -6.71 -6.00
N ILE A 197 -6.12 -5.39 -6.07
CA ILE A 197 -5.27 -4.43 -6.81
C ILE A 197 -4.76 -3.29 -5.92
N SER A 198 -5.24 -3.21 -4.68
CA SER A 198 -4.88 -2.21 -3.68
C SER A 198 -4.80 -2.84 -2.30
N HIS A 199 -3.78 -2.47 -1.51
CA HIS A 199 -3.63 -2.94 -0.12
C HIS A 199 -4.79 -2.50 0.77
N ASN A 200 -5.55 -1.46 0.40
CA ASN A 200 -6.78 -1.11 1.14
C ASN A 200 -7.83 -2.23 1.13
N GLN A 201 -7.77 -3.13 0.15
CA GLN A 201 -8.68 -4.28 0.07
C GLN A 201 -8.30 -5.38 1.06
N PHE A 202 -7.10 -5.35 1.65
CA PHE A 202 -6.70 -6.31 2.67
C PHE A 202 -7.63 -6.32 3.87
N LEU A 203 -8.28 -5.21 4.21
CA LEU A 203 -9.30 -5.18 5.26
C LEU A 203 -10.41 -6.24 5.07
N LEU A 204 -10.69 -6.66 3.83
CA LEU A 204 -11.66 -7.72 3.53
C LEU A 204 -11.21 -9.11 3.98
N LEU A 205 -9.95 -9.29 4.35
CA LEU A 205 -9.36 -10.54 4.82
C LEU A 205 -9.20 -10.58 6.36
N GLU A 206 -9.35 -9.45 7.05
CA GLU A 206 -9.21 -9.39 8.51
C GLU A 206 -10.24 -10.32 9.17
N SER A 207 -9.78 -11.12 10.13
CA SER A 207 -10.63 -12.02 10.89
C SER A 207 -10.12 -12.19 12.32
N SER A 208 -10.86 -12.94 13.13
CA SER A 208 -10.41 -13.28 14.50
C SER A 208 -9.13 -14.11 14.56
N LYS A 209 -8.68 -14.67 13.43
CA LYS A 209 -7.51 -15.57 13.34
C LYS A 209 -6.44 -15.09 12.38
N PHE A 210 -6.67 -14.02 11.64
CA PHE A 210 -5.76 -13.55 10.61
C PHE A 210 -5.79 -12.02 10.52
N SER A 211 -4.61 -11.42 10.45
CA SER A 211 -4.43 -10.01 10.12
C SER A 211 -3.62 -9.89 8.82
N PRO A 212 -4.18 -9.21 7.80
CA PRO A 212 -3.61 -9.09 6.47
C PRO A 212 -2.66 -7.89 6.30
#